data_AF-A0A967SRA3-F1
#
_entry.id   AF-A0A967SRA3-F1
#
_cell.length_a   1.000
_cell.length_b   1.000
_cell.length_c   1.000
_cell.angle_alpha   90.00
_cell.angle_beta   90.00
_cell.angle_gamma   90.00
#
_symmetry.space_group_name_H-M   'P 1'
#
loop_
_entity.id
_entity.type
_entity.pdbx_description
1 polymer ?
#
loop_
_entity_poly.entity_id
_entity_poly.type
_entity_poly.pdbx_seq_one_letter_code
_entity_poly.pdbx_strand_id
1 'polypeptide(L)'
;RRIITNLGALDVNWTYSDTNGNIGYQLGAPVPQRDYTNTFTRLEAENPANHWKGYYPLDRTPHMVNPQEGWLASCNNQIVSEEWPYEIAGFYDPYRIVRIDELLKQDAKFTRYEMLRMQLDWVSISARRWKSLMRDGAEKLDMPNLADTIVRWDGVMFKHGKLPGLFALWWEFLAHPIFDDDLEDNWRLGQIIQEEVLTNNVETIIDNLNTPEAQETLKDISKI
;
A
#
# COMPACT_ATOMS: atom_id res chain seq x y z
N ARG A 1 15.73 21.34 7.99
CA ARG A 1 14.50 22.00 7.45
C ARG A 1 14.81 23.14 6.47
N ARG A 2 15.48 24.25 6.87
CA ARG A 2 15.80 25.37 5.95
C ARG A 2 16.50 24.98 4.64
N ILE A 3 17.43 24.02 4.69
CA ILE A 3 18.13 23.52 3.48
C ILE A 3 17.12 22.86 2.53
N ILE A 4 16.24 21.99 3.05
CA ILE A 4 15.22 21.28 2.27
C ILE A 4 14.26 22.26 1.61
N THR A 5 13.81 23.27 2.36
CA THR A 5 12.90 24.31 1.83
C THR A 5 13.56 25.20 0.78
N ASN A 6 14.88 25.31 0.76
CA ASN A 6 15.63 26.14 -0.20
C ASN A 6 16.08 25.38 -1.45
N LEU A 7 16.13 24.04 -1.42
CA LEU A 7 16.57 23.20 -2.54
C LEU A 7 15.61 23.22 -3.75
N GLY A 8 14.39 23.72 -3.57
CA GLY A 8 13.55 24.13 -4.70
C GLY A 8 12.88 22.99 -5.48
N ALA A 9 12.38 21.98 -4.75
CA ALA A 9 11.55 20.86 -5.24
C ALA A 9 12.29 19.57 -5.60
N LEU A 10 12.34 18.63 -4.65
CA LEU A 10 12.56 17.22 -4.94
C LEU A 10 11.45 16.45 -4.25
N ASP A 11 10.72 15.62 -4.99
CA ASP A 11 9.70 14.75 -4.40
C ASP A 11 10.37 13.61 -3.63
N VAL A 12 10.84 13.93 -2.43
CA VAL A 12 11.57 13.03 -1.57
C VAL A 12 11.20 13.26 -0.10
N ASN A 13 11.23 12.17 0.63
CA ASN A 13 11.07 12.10 2.08
C ASN A 13 12.44 12.34 2.73
N TRP A 14 12.65 13.50 3.36
CA TRP A 14 13.89 13.78 4.08
C TRP A 14 13.78 13.32 5.52
N THR A 15 14.76 12.55 5.98
CA THR A 15 14.91 12.17 7.38
C THR A 15 16.17 12.80 7.98
N TYR A 16 16.17 12.98 9.30
CA TYR A 16 17.24 13.61 10.06
C TYR A 16 17.47 12.86 11.37
N SER A 17 18.72 12.78 11.81
CA SER A 17 19.09 12.41 13.17
C SER A 17 20.37 13.15 13.60
N ASP A 18 20.58 13.35 14.91
CA ASP A 18 21.81 13.95 15.46
C ASP A 18 22.34 13.31 16.74
N THR A 19 23.51 13.78 17.18
CA THR A 19 24.22 13.30 18.37
C THR A 19 23.53 13.61 19.69
N ASN A 20 22.54 14.50 19.70
CA ASN A 20 21.73 14.79 20.87
C ASN A 20 20.49 13.89 20.95
N GLY A 21 20.34 12.96 20.00
CA GLY A 21 19.22 12.02 19.94
C GLY A 21 17.97 12.60 19.30
N ASN A 22 18.05 13.76 18.63
CA ASN A 22 16.90 14.27 17.89
C ASN A 22 16.71 13.46 16.61
N ILE A 23 15.45 13.27 16.22
CA ILE A 23 15.05 12.71 14.93
C ILE A 23 14.03 13.64 14.26
N GLY A 24 14.00 13.63 12.93
CA GLY A 24 13.04 14.44 12.18
C GLY A 24 12.72 13.92 10.80
N TYR A 25 11.59 14.38 10.30
CA TYR A 25 11.07 14.11 8.96
C TYR A 25 10.57 15.42 8.33
N GLN A 26 10.72 15.55 7.01
CA GLN A 26 10.19 16.65 6.22
C GLN A 26 9.91 16.17 4.79
N LEU A 27 8.70 16.38 4.30
CA LEU A 27 8.41 16.26 2.87
C LEU A 27 9.10 17.40 2.10
N GLY A 28 9.97 17.04 1.17
CA GLY A 28 10.70 17.98 0.30
C GLY A 28 9.95 18.38 -0.98
N ALA A 29 8.76 17.83 -1.19
CA ALA A 29 7.94 18.02 -2.38
C ALA A 29 7.10 19.31 -2.28
N PRO A 30 7.09 20.17 -3.31
CA PRO A 30 6.11 21.24 -3.41
C PRO A 30 4.73 20.64 -3.65
N VAL A 31 3.77 21.03 -2.82
CA VAL A 31 2.38 20.61 -2.98
C VAL A 31 1.62 21.76 -3.66
N PRO A 32 1.12 21.58 -4.89
CA PRO A 32 0.40 22.63 -5.58
C PRO A 32 -0.98 22.88 -4.97
N GLN A 33 -1.41 24.13 -5.01
CA GLN A 33 -2.74 24.55 -4.56
C GLN A 33 -3.74 24.38 -5.70
N ARG A 34 -4.80 23.60 -5.45
CA ARG A 34 -5.84 23.26 -6.41
C ARG A 34 -7.22 23.52 -5.80
N ASP A 35 -8.19 23.89 -6.64
CA ASP A 35 -9.61 24.00 -6.26
C ASP A 35 -10.39 22.71 -6.58
N TYR A 36 -9.71 21.70 -7.09
CA TYR A 36 -10.26 20.42 -7.50
C TYR A 36 -9.51 19.28 -6.82
N THR A 37 -10.20 18.15 -6.67
CA THR A 37 -9.68 16.93 -6.04
C THR A 37 -9.34 15.83 -7.05
N ASN A 38 -9.78 15.97 -8.31
CA ASN A 38 -9.43 15.01 -9.34
C ASN A 38 -7.99 15.23 -9.81
N THR A 39 -7.08 14.37 -9.35
CA THR A 39 -5.65 14.44 -9.64
C THR A 39 -5.16 13.33 -10.58
N PHE A 40 -6.06 12.41 -10.98
CA PHE A 40 -5.71 11.20 -11.74
C PHE A 40 -6.19 11.19 -13.19
N THR A 41 -6.98 12.18 -13.61
CA THR A 41 -7.39 12.31 -15.02
C THR A 41 -6.82 13.57 -15.66
N ARG A 42 -6.84 13.60 -16.99
CA ARG A 42 -6.52 14.83 -17.74
C ARG A 42 -7.59 15.88 -17.47
N LEU A 43 -7.15 17.12 -17.33
CA LEU A 43 -8.01 18.28 -17.16
C LEU A 43 -7.84 19.23 -18.36
N GLU A 44 -8.90 19.97 -18.66
CA GLU A 44 -8.89 20.95 -19.75
C GLU A 44 -8.01 22.15 -19.37
N ALA A 45 -6.93 22.36 -20.13
CA ALA A 45 -5.97 23.42 -19.86
C ALA A 45 -6.52 24.84 -20.09
N GLU A 46 -7.55 24.99 -20.93
CA GLU A 46 -8.16 26.29 -21.21
C GLU A 46 -9.07 26.78 -20.07
N ASN A 47 -9.56 25.87 -19.23
CA ASN A 47 -10.41 26.20 -18.10
C ASN A 47 -9.58 26.71 -16.92
N PRO A 48 -9.70 28.00 -16.51
CA PRO A 48 -8.91 28.57 -15.42
C PRO A 48 -9.13 27.88 -14.06
N ALA A 49 -10.26 27.20 -13.85
CA ALA A 49 -10.51 26.43 -12.64
C ALA A 49 -9.54 25.25 -12.46
N ASN A 50 -8.91 24.79 -13.55
CA ASN A 50 -7.94 23.69 -13.53
C ASN A 50 -6.49 24.15 -13.29
N HIS A 51 -6.25 25.47 -13.27
CA HIS A 51 -4.91 26.04 -13.08
C HIS A 51 -4.49 25.97 -11.61
N TRP A 52 -3.22 25.65 -11.37
CA TRP A 52 -2.68 25.67 -10.01
C TRP A 52 -2.56 27.11 -9.50
N LYS A 53 -2.91 27.34 -8.25
CA LYS A 53 -2.82 28.67 -7.59
C LYS A 53 -1.45 28.91 -6.94
N GLY A 54 -0.41 28.31 -7.52
CA GLY A 54 0.92 28.22 -6.92
C GLY A 54 1.07 26.98 -6.04
N TYR A 55 1.93 27.06 -5.03
CA TYR A 55 2.29 25.96 -4.15
C TYR A 55 2.14 26.35 -2.68
N TYR A 56 1.81 25.38 -1.83
CA TYR A 56 1.93 25.57 -0.40
C TYR A 56 3.40 25.86 -0.04
N PRO A 57 3.66 26.78 0.91
CA PRO A 57 5.00 26.99 1.43
C PRO A 57 5.63 25.68 1.92
N LEU A 58 6.88 25.40 1.55
CA LEU A 58 7.56 24.14 1.89
C LEU A 58 7.74 23.94 3.40
N ASP A 59 7.70 25.00 4.20
CA ASP A 59 7.71 24.89 5.67
C ASP A 59 6.35 24.44 6.25
N ARG A 60 5.28 24.47 5.45
CA ARG A 60 3.94 23.97 5.76
C ARG A 60 3.66 22.56 5.25
N THR A 61 4.57 21.93 4.51
CA THR A 61 4.41 20.52 4.10
C THR A 61 4.60 19.58 5.29
N PRO A 62 4.15 18.32 5.20
CA PRO A 62 4.24 17.36 6.30
C PRO A 62 5.65 17.27 6.88
N HIS A 63 5.73 17.38 8.20
CA HIS A 63 6.99 17.30 8.93
C HIS A 63 6.74 16.87 10.36
N MET A 64 7.77 16.31 10.98
CA MET A 64 7.74 15.88 12.37
C MET A 64 9.14 16.00 12.97
N VAL A 65 9.23 16.36 14.25
CA VAL A 65 10.49 16.39 15.00
C VAL A 65 10.23 15.77 16.37
N ASN A 66 11.03 14.79 16.76
CA ASN A 66 10.95 14.09 18.05
C ASN A 66 9.50 13.69 18.41
N PRO A 67 8.85 12.84 17.59
CA PRO A 67 7.50 12.35 17.91
C PRO A 67 7.49 11.62 19.25
N GLN A 68 6.34 11.62 19.93
CA GLN A 68 6.18 11.03 21.26
C GLN A 68 6.47 9.52 21.26
N GLU A 69 6.20 8.86 20.13
CA GLU A 69 6.45 7.45 19.87
C GLU A 69 7.94 7.09 19.89
N GLY A 70 8.83 8.08 19.76
CA GLY A 70 10.28 7.88 19.81
C GLY A 70 10.89 7.32 18.51
N TRP A 71 10.09 7.14 17.46
CA TRP A 71 10.55 6.67 16.14
C TRP A 71 9.83 7.40 14.99
N LEU A 72 10.46 7.37 13.81
CA LEU A 72 9.90 7.84 12.54
C LEU A 72 10.16 6.79 11.48
N ALA A 73 9.19 6.55 10.62
CA ALA A 73 9.32 5.65 9.48
C ALA A 73 8.72 6.27 8.22
N SER A 74 9.33 5.99 7.08
CA SER A 74 8.81 6.34 5.76
C SER A 74 9.17 5.23 4.79
N CYS A 75 8.16 4.70 4.12
CA CYS A 75 8.32 3.65 3.11
C CYS A 75 7.32 3.87 1.97
N ASN A 76 7.21 5.11 1.48
CA ASN A 76 6.25 5.51 0.45
C ASN A 76 4.78 5.25 0.84
N ASN A 77 4.49 5.18 2.13
CA ASN A 77 3.14 5.14 2.68
C ASN A 77 2.50 6.52 2.68
N GLN A 78 1.19 6.59 2.91
CA GLN A 78 0.49 7.85 3.12
C GLN A 78 1.06 8.53 4.37
N ILE A 79 1.46 9.79 4.24
CA ILE A 79 2.26 10.52 5.26
C ILE A 79 1.41 11.46 6.13
N VAL A 80 0.13 11.60 5.82
CA VAL A 80 -0.81 12.49 6.48
C VAL A 80 -2.10 11.76 6.84
N SER A 81 -2.76 12.20 7.91
CA SER A 81 -4.10 11.72 8.27
C SER A 81 -5.18 12.37 7.40
N GLU A 82 -6.41 11.87 7.52
CA GLU A 82 -7.60 12.47 6.89
C GLU A 82 -7.88 13.90 7.37
N GLU A 83 -7.37 14.28 8.55
CA GLU A 83 -7.52 15.63 9.12
C GLU A 83 -6.56 16.66 8.51
N TRP A 84 -5.62 16.22 7.67
CA TRP A 84 -4.64 17.11 7.06
C TRP A 84 -5.32 18.09 6.07
N PRO A 85 -4.98 19.39 6.10
CA PRO A 85 -5.82 20.44 5.53
C PRO A 85 -5.85 20.53 4.00
N TYR A 86 -5.05 19.73 3.28
CA TYR A 86 -5.02 19.74 1.82
C TYR A 86 -4.56 18.41 1.25
N GLU A 87 -5.01 18.08 0.04
CA GLU A 87 -4.70 16.80 -0.59
C GLU A 87 -3.21 16.64 -0.89
N ILE A 88 -2.67 15.47 -0.53
CA ILE A 88 -1.38 14.97 -1.02
C ILE A 88 -1.70 13.75 -1.87
N ALA A 89 -1.88 13.98 -3.16
CA ALA A 89 -2.28 12.97 -4.12
C ALA A 89 -1.16 11.95 -4.35
N GLY A 90 -1.52 10.68 -4.44
CA GLY A 90 -0.59 9.60 -4.75
C GLY A 90 -1.21 8.23 -4.53
N PHE A 91 -0.51 7.20 -4.98
CA PHE A 91 -0.80 5.80 -4.66
C PHE A 91 0.15 5.35 -3.56
N TYR A 92 -0.41 4.92 -2.43
CA TYR A 92 0.37 4.61 -1.23
C TYR A 92 0.12 3.17 -0.81
N ASP A 93 1.15 2.33 -0.88
CA ASP A 93 1.11 0.97 -0.36
C ASP A 93 1.22 0.98 1.18
N PRO A 94 0.23 0.44 1.93
CA PRO A 94 0.24 0.49 3.39
C PRO A 94 1.06 -0.64 4.03
N TYR A 95 1.39 -1.71 3.30
CA TYR A 95 1.89 -2.94 3.92
C TYR A 95 3.23 -2.79 4.61
N ARG A 96 4.17 -2.08 3.99
CA ARG A 96 5.49 -1.86 4.59
C ARG A 96 5.41 -1.03 5.87
N ILE A 97 4.54 -0.01 5.91
CA ILE A 97 4.44 0.82 7.11
C ILE A 97 3.77 0.06 8.25
N VAL A 98 2.78 -0.78 7.96
CA VAL A 98 2.16 -1.65 8.96
C VAL A 98 3.20 -2.62 9.54
N ARG A 99 4.07 -3.21 8.69
CA ARG A 99 5.14 -4.09 9.19
C ARG A 99 6.19 -3.33 10.02
N ILE A 100 6.58 -2.13 9.59
CA ILE A 100 7.54 -1.30 10.34
C ILE A 100 6.94 -0.88 11.69
N ASP A 101 5.67 -0.51 11.72
CA ASP A 101 4.94 -0.20 12.94
C ASP A 101 4.90 -1.39 13.92
N GLU A 102 4.64 -2.62 13.46
CA GLU A 102 4.75 -3.84 14.29
C GLU A 102 6.16 -4.03 14.90
N LEU A 103 7.20 -3.69 14.14
CA LEU A 103 8.60 -3.85 14.56
C LEU A 103 9.04 -2.75 15.53
N LEU A 104 8.58 -1.51 15.33
CA LEU A 104 9.00 -0.33 16.09
C LEU A 104 8.11 -0.02 17.30
N LYS A 105 6.87 -0.52 17.36
CA LYS A 105 5.97 -0.39 18.53
C LYS A 105 6.45 -1.16 19.77
N GLN A 106 7.49 -1.97 19.64
CA GLN A 106 8.13 -2.60 20.79
C GLN A 106 8.81 -1.50 21.59
N ASP A 107 8.45 -1.32 22.87
CA ASP A 107 9.09 -0.39 23.80
C ASP A 107 10.54 -0.85 24.07
N ALA A 108 11.39 -0.68 23.06
CA ALA A 108 12.67 -1.33 22.91
C ALA A 108 13.67 -0.37 22.28
N LYS A 109 14.91 -0.44 22.76
CA LYS A 109 16.05 0.22 22.13
C LYS A 109 16.64 -0.74 21.11
N PHE A 110 16.66 -0.33 19.85
CA PHE A 110 17.23 -1.15 18.79
C PHE A 110 18.74 -0.93 18.66
N THR A 111 19.47 -2.03 18.72
CA THR A 111 20.87 -2.12 18.32
C THR A 111 20.99 -2.02 16.79
N ARG A 112 22.19 -1.70 16.30
CA ARG A 112 22.49 -1.74 14.85
C ARG A 112 22.14 -3.09 14.20
N TYR A 113 22.21 -4.17 14.97
CA TYR A 113 21.97 -5.53 14.48
C TYR A 113 20.48 -5.81 14.35
N GLU A 114 19.65 -5.29 15.27
CA GLU A 114 18.19 -5.34 15.13
C GLU A 114 17.72 -4.50 13.94
N MET A 115 18.27 -3.29 13.74
CA MET A 115 17.98 -2.48 12.56
C MET A 115 18.34 -3.20 11.25
N LEU A 116 19.49 -3.90 11.21
CA LEU A 116 19.87 -4.73 10.06
C LEU A 116 18.88 -5.88 9.83
N ARG A 117 18.44 -6.55 10.90
CA ARG A 117 17.44 -7.63 10.80
C ARG A 117 16.11 -7.11 10.23
N MET A 118 15.66 -5.93 10.65
CA MET A 118 14.44 -5.31 10.13
C MET A 118 14.53 -5.01 8.62
N GLN A 119 15.70 -4.58 8.14
CA GLN A 119 15.91 -4.36 6.69
C GLN A 119 15.88 -5.66 5.87
N LEU A 120 16.10 -6.81 6.51
CA LEU A 120 16.06 -8.14 5.90
C LEU A 120 14.75 -8.89 6.22
N ASP A 121 13.73 -8.20 6.74
CA ASP A 121 12.44 -8.80 7.07
C ASP A 121 11.73 -9.29 5.80
N TRP A 122 11.14 -10.49 5.89
CA TRP A 122 10.45 -11.15 4.78
C TRP A 122 8.97 -11.34 5.02
N VAL A 123 8.40 -10.76 6.07
CA VAL A 123 6.97 -10.89 6.36
C VAL A 123 6.19 -10.03 5.38
N SER A 124 5.25 -10.65 4.65
CA SER A 124 4.30 -9.94 3.82
C SER A 124 2.98 -9.70 4.58
N ILE A 125 2.67 -8.44 4.87
CA ILE A 125 1.36 -8.07 5.44
C ILE A 125 0.24 -8.35 4.44
N SER A 126 0.48 -8.15 3.14
CA SER A 126 -0.44 -8.56 2.08
C SER A 126 -0.76 -10.06 2.16
N ALA A 127 0.27 -10.91 2.34
CA ALA A 127 0.07 -12.34 2.51
C ALA A 127 -0.73 -12.68 3.76
N ARG A 128 -0.44 -12.03 4.89
CA ARG A 128 -1.22 -12.21 6.13
C ARG A 128 -2.68 -11.77 5.98
N ARG A 129 -2.91 -10.70 5.23
CA ARG A 129 -4.26 -10.16 4.96
C ARG A 129 -5.06 -11.11 4.08
N TRP A 130 -4.47 -11.61 3.00
CA TRP A 130 -5.21 -12.30 1.93
C TRP A 130 -5.11 -13.83 1.94
N LYS A 131 -4.23 -14.42 2.77
CA LYS A 131 -4.13 -15.89 2.94
C LYS A 131 -5.45 -16.57 3.27
N SER A 132 -6.38 -15.90 3.95
CA SER A 132 -7.70 -16.48 4.28
C SER A 132 -8.54 -16.69 3.03
N LEU A 133 -8.44 -15.79 2.05
CA LEU A 133 -9.10 -15.94 0.76
C LEU A 133 -8.44 -17.07 -0.05
N MET A 134 -7.12 -17.15 -0.07
CA MET A 134 -6.41 -18.29 -0.68
C MET A 134 -6.77 -19.63 -0.01
N ARG A 135 -6.98 -19.65 1.32
CA ARG A 135 -7.49 -20.82 2.06
C ARG A 135 -8.88 -21.23 1.57
N ASP A 136 -9.77 -20.27 1.40
CA ASP A 136 -11.12 -20.52 0.89
C ASP A 136 -11.10 -21.16 -0.51
N GLY A 137 -10.15 -20.78 -1.36
CA GLY A 137 -9.89 -21.41 -2.65
C GLY A 137 -9.49 -22.88 -2.50
N ALA A 138 -8.54 -23.16 -1.62
CA ALA A 138 -8.11 -24.52 -1.32
C ALA A 138 -9.26 -25.39 -0.77
N GLU A 139 -10.15 -24.84 0.07
CA GLU A 139 -11.35 -25.55 0.52
C GLU A 139 -12.31 -25.87 -0.62
N LYS A 140 -12.54 -24.92 -1.53
CA LYS A 140 -13.41 -25.14 -2.69
C LYS A 140 -12.86 -26.16 -3.69
N LEU A 141 -11.54 -26.37 -3.70
CA LEU A 141 -10.87 -27.43 -4.44
C LEU A 141 -10.80 -28.77 -3.68
N ASP A 142 -11.47 -28.89 -2.52
CA ASP A 142 -11.41 -30.07 -1.64
C ASP A 142 -9.98 -30.44 -1.21
N MET A 143 -9.18 -29.41 -0.89
CA MET A 143 -7.80 -29.53 -0.40
C MET A 143 -7.65 -29.11 1.07
N PRO A 144 -8.30 -29.80 2.04
CA PRO A 144 -8.34 -29.38 3.44
C PRO A 144 -6.96 -29.31 4.10
N ASN A 145 -6.03 -30.20 3.74
CA ASN A 145 -4.65 -30.16 4.26
C ASN A 145 -3.88 -28.91 3.81
N LEU A 146 -4.14 -28.44 2.59
CA LEU A 146 -3.54 -27.20 2.08
C LEU A 146 -4.18 -26.00 2.78
N ALA A 147 -5.50 -25.95 2.89
CA ALA A 147 -6.24 -24.92 3.64
C ALA A 147 -5.69 -24.77 5.07
N ASP A 148 -5.54 -25.88 5.79
CA ASP A 148 -4.97 -25.93 7.14
C ASP A 148 -3.51 -25.42 7.19
N THR A 149 -2.74 -25.68 6.14
CA THR A 149 -1.35 -25.25 6.06
C THR A 149 -1.25 -23.75 5.76
N ILE A 150 -2.12 -23.24 4.89
CA ILE A 150 -2.26 -21.81 4.59
C ILE A 150 -2.65 -21.04 5.86
N VAL A 151 -3.68 -21.48 6.58
CA VAL A 151 -4.14 -20.75 7.79
C VAL A 151 -3.08 -20.69 8.89
N ARG A 152 -2.16 -21.65 8.96
CA ARG A 152 -1.04 -21.65 9.92
C ARG A 152 0.20 -20.85 9.47
N TRP A 153 0.30 -20.50 8.19
CA TRP A 153 1.47 -19.77 7.68
C TRP A 153 1.55 -18.34 8.21
N ASP A 154 2.69 -17.93 8.70
CA ASP A 154 2.92 -16.63 9.33
C ASP A 154 3.12 -15.47 8.33
N GLY A 155 3.06 -15.74 7.02
CA GLY A 155 3.26 -14.75 5.95
C GLY A 155 4.74 -14.49 5.62
N VAL A 156 5.69 -15.29 6.14
CA VAL A 156 7.11 -15.16 5.79
C VAL A 156 7.37 -15.63 4.37
N MET A 157 7.82 -14.73 3.50
CA MET A 157 8.11 -14.93 2.07
C MET A 157 9.48 -15.57 1.81
N PHE A 158 9.78 -16.67 2.52
CA PHE A 158 11.07 -17.35 2.39
C PHE A 158 11.27 -17.95 0.99
N LYS A 159 12.42 -17.70 0.36
CA LYS A 159 12.74 -18.12 -1.02
C LYS A 159 12.64 -19.64 -1.33
N HIS A 160 12.70 -20.50 -0.31
CA HIS A 160 12.56 -21.96 -0.48
C HIS A 160 11.25 -22.49 0.12
N GLY A 161 10.36 -21.60 0.57
CA GLY A 161 9.04 -21.97 1.05
C GLY A 161 8.08 -22.21 -0.11
N LYS A 162 7.24 -23.25 0.00
CA LYS A 162 6.19 -23.53 -1.00
C LYS A 162 5.04 -22.53 -0.93
N LEU A 163 4.60 -22.15 0.27
CA LEU A 163 3.48 -21.20 0.46
C LEU A 163 3.77 -19.79 -0.05
N PRO A 164 4.98 -19.21 0.12
CA PRO A 164 5.36 -17.96 -0.54
C PRO A 164 5.19 -17.99 -2.05
N GLY A 165 5.67 -19.05 -2.71
CA GLY A 165 5.53 -19.22 -4.16
C GLY A 165 4.08 -19.40 -4.59
N LEU A 166 3.32 -20.21 -3.83
CA LEU A 166 1.89 -20.38 -4.07
C LEU A 166 1.14 -19.06 -3.92
N PHE A 167 1.38 -18.29 -2.85
CA PHE A 167 0.72 -17.01 -2.62
C PHE A 167 1.06 -15.99 -3.71
N ALA A 168 2.33 -15.91 -4.13
CA ALA A 168 2.74 -14.99 -5.18
C ALA A 168 2.02 -15.28 -6.51
N LEU A 169 1.96 -16.57 -6.91
CA LEU A 169 1.24 -16.98 -8.11
C LEU A 169 -0.27 -16.78 -7.95
N TRP A 170 -0.85 -17.25 -6.84
CA TRP A 170 -2.27 -17.07 -6.55
C TRP A 170 -2.66 -15.59 -6.62
N TRP A 171 -1.89 -14.69 -6.00
CA TRP A 171 -2.16 -13.25 -6.02
C TRP A 171 -2.05 -12.64 -7.42
N GLU A 172 -1.06 -13.07 -8.21
CA GLU A 172 -0.87 -12.63 -9.60
C GLU A 172 -2.04 -13.06 -10.50
N PHE A 173 -2.44 -14.33 -10.40
CA PHE A 173 -3.50 -14.91 -11.23
C PHE A 173 -4.91 -14.60 -10.71
N LEU A 174 -5.07 -14.16 -9.45
CA LEU A 174 -6.37 -13.75 -8.90
C LEU A 174 -7.00 -12.60 -9.70
N ALA A 175 -6.20 -11.79 -10.39
CA ALA A 175 -6.71 -10.76 -11.28
C ALA A 175 -7.53 -11.28 -12.48
N HIS A 176 -7.28 -12.51 -12.95
CA HIS A 176 -8.02 -13.07 -14.08
C HIS A 176 -9.52 -13.16 -13.82
N PRO A 177 -10.00 -13.91 -12.81
CA PRO A 177 -11.43 -14.00 -12.53
C PRO A 177 -12.05 -12.72 -11.97
N ILE A 178 -11.26 -11.67 -11.72
CA ILE A 178 -11.77 -10.35 -11.31
C ILE A 178 -11.90 -9.39 -12.49
N PHE A 179 -11.06 -9.52 -13.52
CA PHE A 179 -10.92 -8.47 -14.54
C PHE A 179 -10.92 -8.96 -15.98
N ASP A 180 -10.92 -10.27 -16.26
CA ASP A 180 -10.89 -10.77 -17.64
C ASP A 180 -12.12 -10.34 -18.45
N ASP A 181 -13.29 -10.24 -17.84
CA ASP A 181 -14.52 -9.82 -18.49
C ASP A 181 -14.67 -8.29 -18.60
N ASP A 182 -14.14 -7.55 -17.62
CA ASP A 182 -14.12 -6.08 -17.63
C ASP A 182 -13.02 -5.47 -18.54
N LEU A 183 -11.84 -6.09 -18.56
CA LEU A 183 -10.62 -5.53 -19.17
C LEU A 183 -10.05 -6.38 -20.32
N GLU A 184 -10.62 -7.56 -20.59
CA GLU A 184 -10.18 -8.49 -21.64
C GLU A 184 -8.66 -8.75 -21.56
N ASP A 185 -7.93 -8.56 -22.67
CA ASP A 185 -6.48 -8.73 -22.76
C ASP A 185 -5.68 -7.80 -21.82
N ASN A 186 -6.32 -6.80 -21.21
CA ASN A 186 -5.72 -5.82 -20.30
C ASN A 186 -5.99 -6.11 -18.82
N TRP A 187 -6.47 -7.31 -18.44
CA TRP A 187 -6.71 -7.71 -17.04
C TRP A 187 -5.55 -7.36 -16.08
N ARG A 188 -4.30 -7.37 -16.57
CA ARG A 188 -3.11 -6.98 -15.78
C ARG A 188 -3.17 -5.55 -15.27
N LEU A 189 -3.85 -4.63 -15.97
CA LEU A 189 -4.07 -3.26 -15.47
C LEU A 189 -4.93 -3.27 -14.21
N GLY A 190 -5.84 -4.24 -14.08
CA GLY A 190 -6.68 -4.46 -12.91
C GLY A 190 -5.88 -4.80 -11.65
N GLN A 191 -4.67 -5.36 -11.76
CA GLN A 191 -3.80 -5.63 -10.60
C GLN A 191 -3.51 -4.37 -9.76
N ILE A 192 -3.56 -3.18 -10.38
CA ILE A 192 -3.35 -1.89 -9.68
C ILE A 192 -4.50 -1.60 -8.70
N ILE A 193 -5.72 -2.05 -9.02
CA ILE A 193 -6.93 -1.83 -8.23
C ILE A 193 -7.46 -3.11 -7.56
N GLN A 194 -6.84 -4.27 -7.79
CA GLN A 194 -7.22 -5.56 -7.23
C GLN A 194 -7.48 -5.49 -5.73
N GLU A 195 -6.58 -4.85 -4.99
CA GLU A 195 -6.74 -4.73 -3.54
C GLU A 195 -7.94 -3.86 -3.14
N GLU A 196 -8.21 -2.79 -3.86
CA GLU A 196 -9.36 -1.91 -3.60
C GLU A 196 -10.68 -2.65 -3.87
N VAL A 197 -10.73 -3.41 -4.98
CA VAL A 197 -11.87 -4.27 -5.35
C VAL A 197 -12.13 -5.31 -4.26
N LEU A 198 -11.09 -6.02 -3.82
CA LEU A 198 -11.20 -7.03 -2.77
C LEU A 198 -11.54 -6.43 -1.40
N THR A 199 -10.98 -5.27 -1.06
CA THR A 199 -11.19 -4.61 0.24
C THR A 199 -12.62 -4.12 0.39
N ASN A 200 -13.17 -3.50 -0.65
CA ASN A 200 -14.52 -2.93 -0.62
C ASN A 200 -15.58 -3.93 -1.06
N ASN A 201 -15.19 -5.15 -1.44
CA ASN A 201 -16.08 -6.16 -2.01
C ASN A 201 -16.92 -5.56 -3.15
N VAL A 202 -16.25 -5.00 -4.16
CA VAL A 202 -16.93 -4.34 -5.29
C VAL A 202 -17.58 -5.41 -6.17
N GLU A 203 -18.79 -5.83 -5.80
CA GLU A 203 -19.49 -6.97 -6.41
C GLU A 203 -19.65 -6.82 -7.91
N THR A 204 -19.83 -5.61 -8.43
CA THR A 204 -20.00 -5.36 -9.87
C THR A 204 -18.75 -5.63 -10.71
N ILE A 205 -17.57 -5.70 -10.08
CA ILE A 205 -16.29 -6.05 -10.74
C ILE A 205 -15.94 -7.52 -10.45
N ILE A 206 -16.36 -8.04 -9.29
CA ILE A 206 -16.10 -9.44 -8.92
C ILE A 206 -17.02 -10.40 -9.71
N ASP A 207 -18.22 -9.93 -10.05
CA ASP A 207 -19.22 -10.65 -10.83
C ASP A 207 -18.75 -10.84 -12.27
N ASN A 208 -18.81 -12.07 -12.79
CA ASN A 208 -18.44 -12.34 -14.17
C ASN A 208 -19.65 -12.08 -15.08
N LEU A 209 -19.56 -11.01 -15.87
CA LEU A 209 -20.63 -10.58 -16.77
C LEU A 209 -20.96 -11.60 -17.87
N ASN A 210 -20.08 -12.60 -18.10
CA ASN A 210 -20.32 -13.69 -19.04
C ASN A 210 -21.17 -14.84 -18.46
N THR A 211 -21.48 -14.81 -17.16
CA THR A 211 -22.32 -15.79 -16.45
C THR A 211 -23.51 -15.11 -15.76
N PRO A 212 -24.39 -14.41 -16.50
CA PRO A 212 -25.43 -13.55 -15.91
C PRO A 212 -26.47 -14.28 -15.04
N GLU A 213 -26.50 -15.61 -15.09
CA GLU A 213 -27.32 -16.47 -14.24
C GLU A 213 -26.75 -16.72 -12.84
N ALA A 214 -25.50 -16.36 -12.60
CA ALA A 214 -24.80 -16.54 -11.33
C ALA A 214 -24.12 -15.24 -10.91
N GLN A 215 -24.07 -14.96 -9.62
CA GLN A 215 -23.29 -13.86 -9.08
C GLN A 215 -22.08 -14.43 -8.34
N GLU A 216 -20.88 -14.23 -8.88
CA GLU A 216 -19.65 -14.70 -8.24
C GLU A 216 -19.36 -13.97 -6.93
N THR A 217 -18.93 -14.73 -5.92
CA THR A 217 -18.43 -14.15 -4.66
C THR A 217 -16.91 -14.14 -4.64
N LEU A 218 -16.31 -13.40 -3.69
CA LEU A 218 -14.87 -13.52 -3.38
C LEU A 218 -14.43 -14.98 -3.19
N LYS A 219 -15.29 -15.81 -2.57
CA LYS A 219 -14.97 -17.22 -2.38
C LYS A 219 -14.95 -17.98 -3.71
N ASP A 220 -15.75 -17.61 -4.71
CA ASP A 220 -15.79 -18.27 -6.02
C ASP A 220 -14.52 -18.02 -6.82
N ILE A 221 -14.07 -16.76 -6.88
CA ILE A 221 -12.85 -16.37 -7.60
C ILE A 221 -11.55 -16.89 -6.94
N SER A 222 -11.63 -17.32 -5.68
CA SER A 222 -10.43 -17.71 -4.91
C SER A 222 -9.79 -19.06 -5.30
N LYS A 223 -10.44 -19.88 -6.13
CA LYS A 223 -10.08 -21.29 -6.47
C LYS A 223 -8.80 -21.47 -7.29
N ILE A 224 -8.05 -20.42 -7.58
CA ILE A 224 -6.89 -20.47 -8.49
C ILE A 224 -5.71 -21.24 -7.91
#